data_AF-A0AA42J2B6-F1
#
_entry.id   AF-A0AA42J2B6-F1
#
_cell.length_a   1.000
_cell.length_b   1.000
_cell.length_c   1.000
_cell.angle_alpha   90.00
_cell.angle_beta   90.00
_cell.angle_gamma   90.00
#
_symmetry.space_group_name_H-M   'P 1'
#
loop_
_entity.id
_entity.type
_entity.pdbx_description
1 polymer ?
#
loop_
_entity_poly.entity_id
_entity_poly.type
_entity_poly.pdbx_seq_one_letter_code
_entity_poly.pdbx_strand_id
1 'polypeptide(L)'
;MILYISDDNEVLWSHSDNSVKELAHYINDPRCIRVSDDIVIPIVPHDDYMYKLIYHEESQSVTLEKLCKRPLTEKEIIERTHGLCLQSGEDSLMSVELSLDTNGKVTTTGNDSLLLMELLTSIDEKLNQLLSQKA
;
A
#
# COMPACT_ATOMS: atom_id res chain seq x y z
N MET A 1 9.38 17.26 25.58
CA MET A 1 9.32 16.13 24.63
C MET A 1 10.66 16.02 23.92
N ILE A 2 11.07 14.81 23.56
CA ILE A 2 12.27 14.54 22.77
C ILE A 2 11.87 14.13 21.35
N LEU A 3 12.55 14.70 20.36
CA LEU A 3 12.50 14.26 18.97
C LEU A 3 13.87 13.74 18.57
N TYR A 4 13.88 12.61 17.87
CA TYR A 4 15.07 12.12 17.20
C TYR A 4 14.93 12.34 15.71
N ILE A 5 15.83 13.13 15.15
CA ILE A 5 15.77 13.54 13.75
C ILE A 5 16.88 12.90 12.91
N SER A 6 16.61 12.68 11.63
CA SER A 6 17.66 12.33 10.66
C SER A 6 18.45 13.58 10.25
N ASP A 7 19.49 13.39 9.43
CA ASP A 7 20.25 14.50 8.84
C ASP A 7 19.40 15.38 7.89
N ASP A 8 18.26 14.86 7.42
CA ASP A 8 17.30 15.55 6.57
C ASP A 8 16.13 16.16 7.37
N ASN A 9 16.29 16.31 8.69
CA ASN A 9 15.26 16.78 9.63
C ASN A 9 13.98 15.90 9.67
N GLU A 10 14.07 14.64 9.24
CA GLU A 10 12.97 13.69 9.32
C GLU A 10 12.84 13.18 10.77
N VAL A 11 11.65 13.24 11.35
CA VAL A 11 11.39 12.73 12.69
C VAL A 11 11.32 11.20 12.63
N LEU A 12 12.33 10.54 13.18
CA LEU A 12 12.42 9.08 13.24
C LEU A 12 11.63 8.50 14.42
N TRP A 13 11.71 9.14 15.57
CA TRP A 13 10.89 8.81 16.74
C TRP A 13 10.71 10.02 17.64
N SER A 14 9.68 9.95 18.48
CA SER A 14 9.38 10.95 19.50
C SER A 14 9.11 10.27 20.83
N HIS A 15 9.46 10.94 21.93
CA HIS A 15 9.21 10.44 23.28
C HIS A 15 8.80 11.61 24.19
N SER A 16 7.76 11.42 24.99
CA SER A 16 7.25 12.45 25.89
C SER A 16 8.22 12.77 27.03
N ASP A 17 8.89 11.75 27.57
CA ASP A 17 9.86 11.92 28.64
C ASP A 17 11.18 12.54 28.15
N ASN A 18 11.64 13.54 28.88
CA ASN A 18 12.89 14.25 28.64
C ASN A 18 14.11 13.52 29.24
N SER A 19 13.91 12.53 30.11
CA SER A 19 14.97 11.73 30.74
C SER A 19 15.81 10.94 29.73
N VAL A 20 15.28 10.69 28.52
CA VAL A 20 15.98 9.99 27.44
C VAL A 20 17.27 10.71 27.04
N LYS A 21 17.32 12.04 27.17
CA LYS A 21 18.52 12.84 26.87
C LYS A 21 19.58 12.79 27.97
N GLU A 22 19.28 12.21 29.13
CA GLU A 22 20.23 11.99 30.21
C GLU A 22 21.05 10.70 30.01
N LEU A 23 20.64 9.83 29.08
CA LEU A 23 21.38 8.63 28.72
C LEU A 23 22.65 8.98 27.95
N ALA A 24 23.76 8.30 28.28
CA ALA A 24 25.09 8.57 27.72
C ALA A 24 25.15 8.53 26.18
N HIS A 25 24.29 7.74 25.54
CA HIS A 25 24.22 7.61 24.08
C HIS A 25 23.53 8.79 23.39
N TYR A 26 22.68 9.54 24.09
CA TYR A 26 21.84 10.60 23.50
C TYR A 26 22.21 11.99 24.00
N ILE A 27 22.95 12.11 25.10
CA ILE A 27 23.28 13.40 25.73
C ILE A 27 24.07 14.33 24.80
N ASN A 28 24.97 13.76 24.00
CA ASN A 28 25.82 14.48 23.05
C ASN A 28 25.39 14.26 21.59
N ASP A 29 24.30 13.55 21.33
CA ASP A 29 23.83 13.29 19.97
C ASP A 29 23.07 14.54 19.46
N PRO A 30 23.59 15.24 18.43
CA PRO A 30 22.91 16.42 17.87
C PRO A 30 21.55 16.09 17.27
N ARG A 31 21.31 14.82 16.90
CA ARG A 31 20.03 14.35 16.36
C ARG A 31 18.94 14.19 17.42
N CYS A 32 19.32 14.17 18.70
CA CYS A 32 18.37 14.09 19.81
C CYS A 32 18.05 15.50 20.32
N ILE A 33 16.91 16.04 19.92
CA ILE A 33 16.51 17.42 20.22
C ILE A 33 15.47 17.42 21.32
N ARG A 34 15.62 18.34 22.28
CA ARG A 34 14.58 18.63 23.26
C ARG A 34 13.70 19.74 22.73
N VAL A 35 12.42 19.45 22.64
CA VAL A 35 11.40 20.38 22.17
C VAL A 35 10.37 20.65 23.26
N SER A 36 9.68 21.78 23.14
CA SER A 36 8.58 22.18 24.02
C SER A 36 7.48 21.11 24.01
N ASP A 37 6.81 20.95 25.15
CA ASP A 37 5.74 19.95 25.32
C ASP A 37 4.48 20.30 24.51
N ASP A 38 4.40 21.52 23.96
CA ASP A 38 3.28 22.02 23.16
C ASP A 38 3.36 21.66 21.66
N ILE A 39 4.42 20.97 21.22
CA ILE A 39 4.52 20.56 19.81
C ILE A 39 3.49 19.47 19.50
N VAL A 40 2.61 19.75 18.53
CA VAL A 40 1.64 18.79 18.01
C VAL A 40 2.29 17.96 16.90
N ILE A 41 2.37 16.64 17.11
CA ILE A 41 2.80 15.70 16.07
C ILE A 41 1.55 15.32 15.25
N PRO A 42 1.51 15.64 13.94
CA PRO A 42 0.36 15.27 13.11
C PRO A 42 0.24 13.75 12.99
N ILE A 43 -1.01 13.26 13.04
CA ILE A 43 -1.30 11.84 12.86
C ILE A 43 -1.13 11.50 11.39
N VAL A 44 -0.32 10.47 11.09
CA VAL A 44 -0.16 9.95 9.74
C VAL A 44 -1.49 9.32 9.30
N PRO A 45 -2.15 9.82 8.23
CA PRO A 45 -3.41 9.26 7.78
C PRO A 45 -3.20 7.85 7.20
N HIS A 46 -4.21 7.01 7.37
CA HIS A 46 -4.20 5.61 6.92
C HIS A 46 -4.72 5.52 5.48
N ASP A 47 -3.98 6.08 4.52
CA ASP A 47 -4.35 6.08 3.11
C ASP A 47 -3.31 5.38 2.21
N ASP A 48 -3.54 5.44 0.89
CA ASP A 48 -2.67 4.83 -0.12
C ASP A 48 -1.33 5.57 -0.33
N TYR A 49 -0.97 6.57 0.47
CA TYR A 49 0.22 7.39 0.29
C TYR A 49 1.23 7.22 1.43
N MET A 50 2.49 7.41 1.08
CA MET A 50 3.57 7.50 2.06
C MET A 50 3.71 8.93 2.53
N TYR A 51 3.96 9.08 3.83
CA TYR A 51 4.19 10.38 4.46
C TYR A 51 5.50 10.37 5.24
N LYS A 52 6.11 11.54 5.36
CA LYS A 52 7.25 11.80 6.25
C LYS A 52 6.92 12.91 7.22
N LEU A 53 7.40 12.77 8.45
CA LEU A 53 7.32 13.83 9.45
C LEU A 53 8.60 14.66 9.36
N ILE A 54 8.48 15.95 9.11
CA ILE A 54 9.63 16.86 9.03
C ILE A 54 9.57 17.84 10.19
N TYR A 55 10.68 17.96 10.91
CA TYR A 55 10.84 18.95 11.97
C TYR A 55 11.44 20.24 11.40
N HIS A 56 10.75 21.36 11.62
CA HIS A 56 11.26 22.68 11.26
C HIS A 56 11.78 23.38 12.52
N GLU A 57 13.10 23.59 12.59
CA GLU A 57 13.74 24.27 13.73
C GLU A 57 13.27 25.73 13.88
N GLU A 58 13.09 26.45 12.78
CA GLU A 58 12.73 27.87 12.77
C GLU A 58 11.34 28.14 13.38
N SER A 59 10.38 27.28 13.09
CA SER A 59 8.99 27.40 13.55
C SER A 59 8.68 26.50 14.75
N GLN A 60 9.65 25.70 15.22
CA GLN A 60 9.47 24.66 16.24
C GLN A 60 8.21 23.82 16.01
N SER A 61 8.00 23.38 14.77
CA SER A 61 6.78 22.66 14.37
C SER A 61 7.10 21.41 13.57
N VAL A 62 6.29 20.37 13.74
CA VAL A 62 6.35 19.15 12.93
C VAL A 62 5.30 19.22 11.83
N THR A 63 5.72 19.09 10.57
CA THR A 63 4.83 19.03 9.42
C THR A 63 4.80 17.61 8.86
N LEU A 64 3.72 17.29 8.16
CA LEU A 64 3.56 16.02 7.46
C LEU A 64 3.73 16.27 5.96
N GLU A 65 4.81 15.76 5.38
CA GLU A 65 5.05 15.83 3.94
C GLU A 65 4.49 14.57 3.26
N LYS A 66 3.67 14.78 2.22
CA LYS A 66 3.14 13.70 1.38
C LYS A 66 4.15 13.37 0.30
N LEU A 67 4.63 12.13 0.28
CA LEU A 67 5.57 11.65 -0.71
C LEU A 67 4.84 11.13 -1.95
N CYS A 68 4.80 9.81 -2.11
CA CYS A 68 4.26 9.14 -3.27
C CYS A 68 3.26 8.06 -2.85
N LYS A 69 2.52 7.53 -3.83
CA LYS A 69 1.59 6.44 -3.60
C LYS A 69 2.38 5.21 -3.12
N ARG A 70 1.94 4.61 -2.01
CA ARG A 70 2.52 3.39 -1.46
C ARG A 70 2.49 2.30 -2.54
N PRO A 71 3.61 1.60 -2.79
CA PRO A 71 3.58 0.44 -3.66
C PRO A 71 2.59 -0.57 -3.09
N LEU A 72 1.72 -1.10 -3.95
CA LEU A 72 0.79 -2.15 -3.55
C LEU A 72 1.59 -3.34 -3.04
N THR A 73 1.16 -3.89 -1.91
CA THR A 73 1.76 -5.13 -1.41
C THR A 73 1.43 -6.29 -2.35
N GLU A 74 2.27 -7.31 -2.37
CA GLU A 74 2.03 -8.53 -3.17
C GLU A 74 0.63 -9.11 -2.93
N LYS A 75 0.15 -9.08 -1.67
CA LYS A 75 -1.19 -9.53 -1.29
C LYS A 75 -2.29 -8.70 -1.95
N GLU A 76 -2.18 -7.37 -1.88
CA GLU A 76 -3.17 -6.46 -2.50
C GLU A 76 -3.17 -6.58 -4.03
N ILE A 77 -2.00 -6.85 -4.65
CA ILE A 77 -1.89 -7.13 -6.08
C ILE A 77 -2.64 -8.42 -6.43
N ILE A 78 -2.42 -9.48 -5.66
CA ILE A 78 -3.09 -10.79 -5.85
C ILE A 78 -4.60 -10.63 -5.72
N GLU A 79 -5.08 -9.97 -4.67
CA GLU A 79 -6.52 -9.75 -4.42
C GLU A 79 -7.18 -8.93 -5.54
N ARG A 80 -6.54 -7.85 -6.00
CA ARG A 80 -7.04 -7.08 -7.15
C ARG A 80 -7.08 -7.90 -8.43
N THR A 81 -6.03 -8.68 -8.69
CA THR A 81 -5.94 -9.51 -9.89
C THR A 81 -7.01 -10.59 -9.89
N HIS A 82 -7.23 -11.23 -8.75
CA HIS A 82 -8.30 -12.22 -8.57
C HIS A 82 -9.69 -11.62 -8.80
N GLY A 83 -9.98 -10.44 -8.21
CA GLY A 83 -11.25 -9.75 -8.43
C GLY A 83 -11.51 -9.40 -9.90
N LEU A 84 -10.49 -8.91 -10.61
CA LEU A 84 -10.57 -8.63 -12.04
C LEU A 84 -10.76 -9.91 -12.88
N CYS A 85 -10.14 -11.01 -12.47
CA CYS A 85 -10.26 -12.32 -13.12
C CYS A 85 -11.70 -12.83 -13.03
N LEU A 86 -12.30 -12.79 -11.83
CA LEU A 86 -13.70 -13.18 -11.61
C LEU A 86 -14.66 -12.35 -12.46
N GLN A 87 -14.51 -11.03 -12.43
CA GLN A 87 -15.38 -10.13 -13.20
C GLN A 87 -15.24 -10.38 -14.72
N SER A 88 -14.02 -10.55 -15.23
CA SER A 88 -13.79 -10.84 -16.65
C SER A 88 -14.32 -12.21 -17.07
N GLY A 89 -14.29 -13.19 -16.15
CA GLY A 89 -14.90 -14.50 -16.34
C GLY A 89 -16.41 -14.43 -16.48
N GLU A 90 -17.08 -13.66 -15.62
CA GLU A 90 -18.54 -13.42 -15.68
C GLU A 90 -18.95 -12.72 -16.99
N ASP A 91 -18.22 -11.67 -17.39
CA ASP A 91 -18.48 -10.94 -18.63
C ASP A 91 -18.28 -11.82 -19.88
N SER A 92 -17.25 -12.68 -19.86
CA SER A 92 -16.97 -13.61 -20.96
C SER A 92 -18.07 -14.67 -21.07
N LEU A 93 -18.57 -15.19 -19.94
CA LEU A 93 -19.65 -16.17 -19.92
C LEU A 93 -20.96 -15.56 -20.45
N MET A 94 -21.28 -14.33 -20.04
CA MET A 94 -22.42 -13.58 -20.56
C MET A 94 -22.32 -13.29 -22.07
N SER A 95 -21.11 -13.02 -22.58
CA SER A 95 -20.85 -12.89 -24.02
C SER A 95 -21.06 -14.20 -24.78
N VAL A 96 -20.64 -15.35 -24.23
CA VAL A 96 -20.87 -16.67 -24.83
C VAL A 96 -22.37 -17.00 -24.88
N GLU A 97 -23.10 -16.72 -23.81
CA GLU A 97 -24.56 -16.91 -23.76
C GLU A 97 -25.29 -16.07 -24.82
N LEU A 98 -24.90 -14.80 -25.00
CA LEU A 98 -25.51 -13.89 -25.98
C LEU A 98 -25.13 -14.22 -27.43
N SER A 99 -23.94 -14.77 -27.66
CA SER A 99 -23.45 -15.07 -29.01
C SER A 99 -24.01 -16.37 -29.57
N LEU A 100 -24.39 -17.34 -28.74
CA LEU A 100 -25.03 -18.60 -29.17
C LEU A 100 -26.34 -18.40 -29.98
N ASP A 101 -26.99 -17.24 -29.88
CA ASP A 101 -28.24 -16.92 -30.58
C ASP A 101 -28.05 -16.28 -31.98
N THR A 102 -26.80 -16.05 -32.45
CA THR A 102 -26.53 -15.43 -33.77
C THR A 102 -25.76 -16.35 -34.72
N ASN A 103 -26.45 -16.79 -35.77
CA ASN A 103 -26.03 -17.84 -36.70
C ASN A 103 -24.74 -17.50 -37.50
N GLY A 104 -23.72 -18.36 -37.42
CA GLY A 104 -22.69 -18.55 -38.46
C GLY A 104 -21.33 -17.83 -38.30
N LYS A 105 -21.26 -16.63 -37.70
CA LYS A 105 -19.98 -15.90 -37.48
C LYS A 105 -19.39 -16.09 -36.07
N VAL A 106 -20.09 -16.82 -35.22
CA VAL A 106 -19.89 -16.98 -33.77
C VAL A 106 -18.96 -18.13 -33.40
N THR A 107 -18.73 -19.10 -34.29
CA THR A 107 -17.94 -20.30 -34.00
C THR A 107 -16.46 -20.01 -33.71
N THR A 108 -15.87 -18.98 -34.28
CA THR A 108 -14.50 -18.54 -33.93
C THR A 108 -14.46 -17.76 -32.62
N THR A 109 -15.46 -16.92 -32.35
CA THR A 109 -15.54 -16.12 -31.10
C THR A 109 -15.80 -16.97 -29.86
N GLY A 110 -16.59 -18.04 -29.99
CA GLY A 110 -16.84 -19.00 -28.92
C GLY A 110 -15.59 -19.80 -28.51
N ASN A 111 -14.75 -20.20 -29.48
CA ASN A 111 -13.49 -20.89 -29.20
C ASN A 111 -12.47 -19.99 -28.49
N ASP A 112 -12.33 -18.73 -28.91
CA ASP A 112 -11.43 -17.78 -28.26
C ASP A 112 -11.91 -17.42 -26.84
N SER A 113 -13.23 -17.34 -26.63
CA SER A 113 -13.83 -17.08 -25.32
C SER A 113 -13.65 -18.26 -24.35
N LEU A 114 -13.77 -19.49 -24.85
CA LEU A 114 -13.47 -20.71 -24.08
C LEU A 114 -12.00 -20.79 -23.69
N LEU A 115 -11.09 -20.50 -24.61
CA LEU A 115 -9.65 -20.45 -24.33
C LEU A 115 -9.30 -19.38 -23.28
N LEU A 116 -9.93 -18.20 -23.37
CA LEU A 116 -9.78 -17.15 -22.35
C LEU A 116 -10.27 -17.61 -20.98
N MET A 117 -11.41 -18.32 -20.92
CA MET A 117 -11.95 -18.86 -19.68
C MET A 117 -11.02 -19.92 -19.06
N GLU A 118 -10.44 -20.81 -19.86
CA GLU A 118 -9.44 -21.78 -19.41
C GLU A 118 -8.20 -21.08 -18.84
N LEU A 119 -7.74 -20.02 -19.50
CA LEU A 119 -6.56 -19.26 -19.06
C LEU A 119 -6.83 -18.48 -17.77
N LEU A 120 -8.02 -17.88 -17.63
CA LEU A 120 -8.48 -17.23 -16.39
C LEU A 120 -8.61 -18.24 -15.24
N THR A 121 -9.12 -19.44 -15.51
CA THR A 121 -9.24 -20.51 -14.51
C THR A 121 -7.86 -20.99 -14.04
N SER A 122 -6.90 -21.13 -14.97
CA SER A 122 -5.52 -21.50 -14.62
C SER A 122 -4.81 -20.42 -13.80
N ILE A 123 -5.07 -19.14 -14.10
CA ILE A 123 -4.59 -18.02 -13.29
C ILE A 123 -5.22 -18.06 -11.89
N ASP A 124 -6.53 -18.29 -11.80
CA ASP A 124 -7.26 -18.36 -10.53
C ASP A 124 -6.76 -19.50 -9.63
N GLU A 125 -6.56 -20.70 -10.19
CA GLU A 125 -5.96 -21.83 -9.49
C GLU A 125 -4.56 -21.50 -8.93
N LYS A 126 -3.74 -20.76 -9.69
CA LYS A 126 -2.41 -20.33 -9.25
C LYS A 126 -2.46 -19.27 -8.14
N LEU A 127 -3.39 -18.32 -8.22
CA LEU A 127 -3.58 -17.31 -7.18
C LEU A 127 -4.08 -17.96 -5.88
N ASN A 128 -5.00 -18.93 -5.96
CA ASN A 128 -5.48 -19.71 -4.83
C ASN A 128 -4.37 -20.55 -4.16
N GLN A 129 -3.46 -21.13 -4.95
CA GLN A 129 -2.27 -21.83 -4.42
C GLN A 129 -1.34 -20.88 -3.65
N LEU A 130 -1.10 -19.67 -4.16
CA LEU A 130 -0.24 -18.68 -3.49
C LEU A 130 -0.87 -18.13 -2.20
N LEU A 131 -2.20 -17.96 -2.18
CA LEU A 131 -2.94 -17.51 -1.00
C LEU A 131 -2.99 -18.59 0.10
N SER A 132 -3.14 -19.87 -0.28
CA SER A 132 -3.21 -20.99 0.67
C SER A 132 -1.87 -21.40 1.28
N GLN A 133 -0.74 -21.17 0.59
CA GLN A 133 0.61 -21.46 1.13
C GLN A 133 1.12 -20.42 2.15
N LYS A 134 0.46 -19.28 2.27
CA LYS A 134 0.86 -18.16 3.16
C LYS A 134 0.02 -18.06 4.44
N ALA A 135 -0.87 -19.03 4.68
CA ALA A 135 -1.64 -19.21 5.92
C ALA A 135 -0.97 -20.25 6.83
#